data_AF-A0AAW1IWX8-F1
#
_entry.id   AF-A0AAW1IWX8-F1
#
_cell.length_a   1.000
_cell.length_b   1.000
_cell.length_c   1.000
_cell.angle_alpha   90.00
_cell.angle_beta   90.00
_cell.angle_gamma   90.00
#
_symmetry.space_group_name_H-M   'P 1'
#
loop_
_entity.id
_entity.type
_entity.pdbx_description
1 polymer ?
#
loop_
_entity_poly.entity_id
_entity_poly.type
_entity_poly.pdbx_seq_one_letter_code
_entity_poly.pdbx_strand_id
1 'polypeptide(L)'
;MDYYWPGGHPCCVAGCFDLKFSRYRIPVHNENIKKIWLERINNPALFKLPNKQLHNIRVCGLHFLPVCKRQTRLYATSLPTINLPGFSDEPNITNSFFKDEVMMRTSQKLLKVTTASCDVLFIYLC
;
A
#
# COMPACT_ATOMS: atom_id res chain seq x y z
N MET A 1 -0.02 -9.20 36.97
CA MET A 1 1.28 -8.66 36.50
C MET A 1 0.92 -7.84 35.28
N ASP A 2 0.62 -6.58 35.54
CA ASP A 2 -0.17 -5.76 34.63
C ASP A 2 0.82 -4.87 33.91
N TYR A 3 1.32 -5.36 32.78
CA TYR A 3 2.24 -4.60 31.94
C TYR A 3 1.46 -3.46 31.29
N TYR A 4 1.56 -2.30 31.93
CA TYR A 4 1.18 -1.00 31.42
C TYR A 4 1.92 -0.76 30.09
N TRP A 5 1.28 -1.10 28.97
CA TRP A 5 1.80 -0.77 27.64
C TRP A 5 1.50 0.70 27.36
N PRO A 6 2.50 1.58 27.24
CA PRO A 6 2.29 3.00 27.09
C PRO A 6 1.68 3.29 25.70
N GLY A 7 0.34 3.26 25.62
CA GLY A 7 -0.43 4.09 24.71
C GLY A 7 -0.50 3.73 23.23
N GLY A 8 -0.36 2.46 22.82
CA GLY A 8 -0.54 2.13 21.39
C GLY A 8 -0.86 0.67 21.09
N HIS A 9 -1.73 0.44 20.10
CA HIS A 9 -1.96 -0.90 19.55
C HIS A 9 -0.66 -1.45 18.93
N PRO A 10 -0.26 -2.70 19.25
CA PRO A 10 0.95 -3.32 18.71
C PRO A 10 0.86 -3.54 17.20
N CYS A 11 2.02 -3.60 16.54
CA CYS A 11 2.07 -3.99 15.13
C CYS A 11 1.75 -5.49 15.01
N CYS A 12 0.99 -5.87 13.97
CA CYS A 12 0.61 -7.27 13.76
C CYS A 12 1.61 -8.10 12.94
N VAL A 13 2.70 -7.49 12.47
CA VAL A 13 3.75 -8.17 11.71
C VAL A 13 4.61 -8.95 12.69
N ALA A 14 4.78 -10.25 12.45
CA ALA A 14 5.58 -11.12 13.31
C ALA A 14 7.03 -10.60 13.41
N GLY A 15 7.56 -10.53 14.63
CA GLY A 15 8.90 -10.00 14.89
C GLY A 15 9.03 -8.48 14.86
N CYS A 16 7.94 -7.73 14.65
CA CYS A 16 7.98 -6.26 14.71
C CYS A 16 7.64 -5.74 16.11
N PHE A 17 8.59 -5.02 16.71
CA PHE A 17 8.45 -4.40 18.04
C PHE A 17 8.56 -2.88 18.00
N ASP A 18 8.49 -2.28 16.80
CA ASP A 18 8.60 -0.83 16.67
C ASP A 18 7.48 -0.12 17.42
N LEU A 19 7.80 0.92 18.18
CA LEU A 19 6.84 1.77 18.89
C LEU A 19 6.79 3.21 18.36
N LYS A 20 7.71 3.57 17.46
CA LYS A 20 7.94 4.96 17.04
C LYS A 20 7.06 5.36 15.85
N PHE A 21 6.83 4.44 14.91
CA PHE A 21 6.12 4.76 13.68
C PHE A 21 4.60 4.73 13.88
N SER A 22 3.92 5.62 13.14
CA SER A 22 2.46 5.68 13.07
C SER A 22 1.84 4.33 12.73
N ARG A 23 0.63 4.09 13.24
CA ARG A 23 -0.10 2.83 13.09
C ARG A 23 -1.23 2.97 12.08
N TYR A 24 -1.19 2.15 11.05
CA TYR A 24 -2.19 2.14 9.97
C TYR A 24 -3.12 0.96 10.11
N ARG A 25 -4.42 1.21 9.89
CA ARG A 25 -5.45 0.16 9.92
C ARG A 25 -5.43 -0.62 8.62
N ILE A 26 -5.78 -1.90 8.70
CA ILE A 26 -5.96 -2.71 7.50
C ILE A 26 -7.14 -2.13 6.69
N PRO A 27 -7.01 -1.95 5.36
CA PRO A 27 -8.04 -1.36 4.51
C PRO A 27 -9.19 -2.34 4.25
N VAL A 28 -10.08 -2.52 5.24
CA VAL A 28 -11.16 -3.53 5.22
C VAL A 28 -12.24 -3.32 4.15
N HIS A 29 -12.35 -2.12 3.58
CA HIS A 29 -13.37 -1.79 2.59
C HIS A 29 -12.96 -2.12 1.14
N ASN A 30 -11.67 -2.30 0.88
CA ASN A 30 -11.16 -2.68 -0.44
C ASN A 30 -10.62 -4.11 -0.35
N GLU A 31 -11.39 -5.07 -0.85
CA GLU A 31 -11.06 -6.50 -0.77
C GLU A 31 -9.72 -6.84 -1.45
N ASN A 32 -9.40 -6.20 -2.57
CA ASN A 32 -8.16 -6.46 -3.31
C ASN A 32 -6.93 -5.99 -2.52
N ILE A 33 -6.96 -4.76 -2.01
CA ILE A 33 -5.86 -4.21 -1.20
C ILE A 33 -5.74 -4.98 0.11
N LYS A 34 -6.88 -5.29 0.76
CA LYS A 34 -6.94 -6.09 1.97
C LYS A 34 -6.26 -7.44 1.78
N LYS A 35 -6.59 -8.15 0.70
CA LYS A 35 -5.99 -9.45 0.36
C LYS A 35 -4.47 -9.35 0.25
N ILE A 36 -3.95 -8.37 -0.49
CA ILE A 36 -2.50 -8.18 -0.66
C ILE A 36 -1.82 -7.84 0.68
N TRP A 37 -2.45 -7.01 1.51
CA TRP A 37 -1.93 -6.73 2.86
C TRP A 37 -1.81 -8.00 3.69
N LEU A 38 -2.86 -8.83 3.72
CA LEU A 38 -2.86 -10.07 4.49
C LEU A 38 -1.82 -11.08 3.99
N GLU A 39 -1.71 -11.24 2.66
CA GLU A 39 -0.70 -12.10 2.03
C GLU A 39 0.72 -11.68 2.42
N ARG A 40 1.04 -10.38 2.32
CA ARG A 40 2.38 -9.88 2.64
C ARG A 40 2.69 -9.92 4.14
N ILE A 41 1.71 -9.66 4.99
CA ILE A 41 1.87 -9.80 6.45
C ILE A 41 2.07 -11.27 6.84
N ASN A 42 1.54 -12.20 6.05
CA ASN A 42 1.65 -13.66 6.22
C ASN A 42 1.41 -14.13 7.66
N ASN A 43 0.32 -13.63 8.26
CA ASN A 43 -0.09 -14.03 9.60
C ASN A 43 -1.41 -14.83 9.52
N PRO A 44 -1.35 -16.17 9.71
CA PRO A 44 -2.51 -17.06 9.60
C PRO A 44 -3.70 -16.67 10.47
N ALA A 45 -3.46 -16.02 11.61
CA ALA A 45 -4.53 -15.59 12.52
C ALA A 45 -5.42 -14.52 11.87
N LEU A 46 -4.86 -13.65 11.02
CA LEU A 46 -5.59 -12.53 10.43
C LEU A 46 -6.59 -12.96 9.36
N PHE A 47 -6.30 -14.04 8.62
CA PHE A 47 -7.18 -14.56 7.55
C PHE A 47 -8.53 -15.06 8.08
N LYS A 48 -8.59 -15.43 9.35
CA LYS A 48 -9.81 -15.96 9.99
C LYS A 48 -10.67 -14.89 10.65
N LEU A 49 -10.20 -13.64 10.71
CA LEU A 49 -10.89 -12.58 11.43
C LEU A 49 -11.98 -11.92 10.57
N PRO A 50 -13.15 -11.59 11.14
CA PRO A 50 -14.14 -10.77 10.47
C PRO A 50 -13.64 -9.33 10.30
N ASN A 51 -14.15 -8.62 9.27
CA ASN A 51 -13.73 -7.25 8.96
C ASN A 51 -13.79 -6.28 10.16
N LYS A 52 -14.77 -6.43 11.06
CA LYS A 52 -14.88 -5.61 12.29
C LYS A 52 -13.66 -5.75 13.21
N GLN A 53 -13.15 -6.97 13.37
CA GLN A 53 -11.95 -7.24 14.17
C GLN A 53 -10.70 -6.85 13.41
N LEU A 54 -10.65 -7.13 12.10
CA LEU A 54 -9.52 -6.79 11.24
C LEU A 54 -9.27 -5.27 11.17
N HIS A 55 -10.33 -4.46 11.23
CA HIS A 55 -10.23 -3.00 11.30
C HIS A 55 -9.55 -2.47 12.57
N ASN A 56 -9.44 -3.30 13.63
CA ASN A 56 -8.72 -2.95 14.86
C ASN A 56 -7.24 -3.37 14.83
N ILE A 57 -6.84 -4.18 13.85
CA ILE A 57 -5.46 -4.57 13.63
C ILE A 57 -4.66 -3.39 13.05
N ARG A 58 -3.38 -3.31 13.40
CA ARG A 58 -2.47 -2.24 12.99
C ARG A 58 -1.18 -2.77 12.40
N VAL A 59 -0.71 -2.09 11.36
CA VAL A 59 0.64 -2.22 10.80
C VAL A 59 1.37 -0.90 11.02
N CYS A 60 2.62 -0.94 11.47
CA CYS A 60 3.40 0.27 11.69
C CYS A 60 3.95 0.84 10.37
N GLY A 61 4.23 2.14 10.37
CA GLY A 61 4.76 2.84 9.20
C GLY A 61 6.14 2.43 8.73
N LEU A 62 6.86 1.59 9.49
CA LEU A 62 8.15 1.02 9.09
C LEU A 62 8.00 0.04 7.92
N HIS A 63 6.84 -0.61 7.76
CA HIS A 63 6.59 -1.58 6.69
C HIS A 63 6.24 -0.95 5.34
N PHE A 64 6.28 0.38 5.22
CA PHE A 64 5.91 1.12 4.02
C PHE A 64 7.04 2.02 3.56
N LEU A 65 7.25 2.08 2.25
CA LEU A 65 8.14 3.08 1.65
C LEU A 65 7.72 4.51 2.07
N PRO A 66 8.68 5.44 2.23
CA PRO A 66 8.38 6.83 2.55
C PRO A 66 7.37 7.47 1.59
N VAL A 67 7.44 7.14 0.30
CA VAL A 67 6.54 7.66 -0.75
C VAL A 67 5.07 7.27 -0.56
N CYS A 68 4.79 6.19 0.18
CA CYS A 68 3.43 5.76 0.49
C CYS A 68 2.75 6.64 1.56
N LYS A 69 3.50 7.54 2.19
CA LYS A 69 3.06 8.37 3.31
C LYS A 69 3.06 9.84 2.92
N ARG A 70 1.99 10.55 3.29
CA ARG A 70 1.90 12.01 3.28
C ARG A 70 1.83 12.49 4.72
N GLN A 71 2.95 13.00 5.24
CA GLN A 71 3.13 13.31 6.67
C GLN A 71 2.85 12.07 7.53
N THR A 72 1.76 12.08 8.32
CA THR A 72 1.36 10.96 9.17
C THR A 72 0.33 10.04 8.53
N ARG A 73 -0.22 10.39 7.35
CA ARG A 73 -1.26 9.62 6.67
C ARG A 73 -0.68 8.70 5.60
N LEU A 74 -1.22 7.48 5.50
CA LEU A 74 -0.90 6.53 4.44
C LEU A 74 -1.88 6.71 3.27
N TYR A 75 -1.42 6.66 2.03
CA TYR A 75 -2.33 6.66 0.88
C TYR A 75 -3.18 5.39 0.88
N ALA A 76 -4.45 5.50 0.50
CA ALA A 76 -5.41 4.39 0.50
C ALA A 76 -5.00 3.22 -0.42
N THR A 77 -4.21 3.51 -1.46
CA THR A 77 -3.67 2.52 -2.40
C THR A 77 -2.32 1.95 -1.95
N SER A 78 -1.77 2.37 -0.82
CA SER A 78 -0.46 1.90 -0.37
C SER A 78 -0.48 0.43 0.03
N LEU A 79 0.61 -0.25 -0.27
CA LEU A 79 0.83 -1.63 0.10
C LEU A 79 2.10 -1.74 0.96
N PRO A 80 2.09 -2.56 2.01
CA PRO A 80 3.29 -2.78 2.81
C PRO A 80 4.27 -3.60 1.96
N THR A 81 5.54 -3.21 1.95
CA THR A 81 6.60 -3.87 1.17
C THR A 81 7.89 -4.10 1.97
N ILE A 82 8.08 -3.45 3.12
CA ILE A 82 9.35 -3.50 3.85
C ILE A 82 9.26 -4.48 5.02
N ASN A 83 10.24 -5.37 5.17
CA ASN A 83 10.40 -6.28 6.32
C ASN A 83 9.12 -7.08 6.63
N LEU A 84 8.62 -7.79 5.62
CA LEU A 84 7.37 -8.55 5.69
C LEU A 84 7.64 -10.03 5.40
N PRO A 85 7.12 -10.95 6.22
CA PRO A 85 7.41 -12.38 6.07
C PRO A 85 6.77 -13.01 4.82
N GLY A 86 5.74 -12.38 4.25
CA GLY A 86 5.08 -12.83 3.02
C GLY A 86 5.52 -12.07 1.76
N PHE A 87 6.59 -11.27 1.82
CA PHE A 87 7.04 -10.47 0.69
C PHE A 87 8.56 -10.55 0.56
N SER A 88 9.01 -11.20 -0.52
CA SER A 88 10.43 -11.46 -0.80
C SER A 88 11.04 -10.51 -1.83
N ASP A 89 10.21 -9.78 -2.58
CA ASP A 89 10.70 -8.91 -3.65
C ASP A 89 11.35 -7.64 -3.09
N GLU A 90 12.18 -6.99 -3.89
CA GLU A 90 12.75 -5.70 -3.53
C GLU A 90 11.66 -4.60 -3.49
N PRO A 91 11.52 -3.85 -2.39
CA PRO A 91 10.54 -2.77 -2.29
C PRO A 91 10.80 -1.67 -3.32
N ASN A 92 9.81 -1.34 -4.15
CA ASN A 92 9.88 -0.26 -5.11
C ASN A 92 8.53 0.46 -5.26
N ILE A 93 8.50 1.58 -6.01
CA ILE A 93 7.28 2.37 -6.18
C ILE A 93 6.16 1.53 -6.81
N THR A 94 6.49 0.65 -7.75
CA THR A 94 5.48 -0.08 -8.52
C THR A 94 4.78 -1.18 -7.73
N ASN A 95 5.46 -1.83 -6.78
CA ASN A 95 4.90 -2.87 -5.92
C ASN A 95 4.39 -2.35 -4.56
N SER A 96 4.65 -1.07 -4.26
CA SER A 96 4.19 -0.39 -3.03
C SER A 96 2.87 0.36 -3.20
N PHE A 97 2.32 0.39 -4.41
CA PHE A 97 0.99 0.94 -4.69
C PHE A 97 0.12 -0.06 -5.44
N PHE A 98 -1.12 -0.19 -5.00
CA PHE A 98 -2.15 -0.93 -5.70
C PHE A 98 -2.50 -0.18 -6.99
N LYS A 99 -2.35 -0.88 -8.11
CA LYS A 99 -2.71 -0.41 -9.44
C LYS A 99 -4.09 -0.96 -9.75
N ASP A 100 -5.12 -0.16 -9.51
CA ASP A 100 -6.46 -0.54 -9.92
C ASP A 100 -6.48 -0.61 -11.46
N GLU A 101 -7.03 -1.68 -12.03
CA GLU A 101 -7.08 -1.86 -13.49
C GLU A 101 -7.80 -0.67 -14.17
N VAL A 102 -8.77 -0.08 -13.47
CA VAL A 102 -9.51 1.10 -13.94
C VAL A 102 -8.60 2.32 -14.04
N MET A 103 -7.68 2.55 -13.09
CA MET A 103 -6.71 3.65 -13.16
C MET A 103 -5.72 3.45 -14.31
N MET A 104 -5.22 2.23 -14.50
CA MET A 104 -4.33 1.88 -15.63
C MET A 104 -4.99 2.16 -16.99
N ARG A 105 -6.27 1.78 -17.16
CA ARG A 105 -7.05 2.04 -18.39
C ARG A 105 -7.27 3.53 -18.64
N THR A 106 -7.37 4.34 -17.58
CA THR A 106 -7.57 5.80 -17.68
C THR A 106 -6.27 6.53 -18.02
N SER A 107 -5.14 6.13 -17.43
CA SER A 107 -3.81 6.67 -17.77
C SER A 107 -3.39 6.32 -19.20
N GLN A 108 -3.72 5.13 -19.69
CA GLN A 108 -3.51 4.76 -21.11
C GLN A 108 -4.37 5.60 -22.05
N LYS A 109 -5.59 5.99 -21.66
CA LYS A 109 -6.42 6.93 -22.45
C LYS A 109 -5.77 8.30 -22.55
N LEU A 110 -5.24 8.85 -21.45
CA LEU A 110 -4.56 10.15 -21.44
C LEU A 110 -3.28 10.16 -22.29
N LEU A 111 -2.46 9.09 -22.21
CA LEU A 111 -1.25 8.97 -23.04
C LEU A 111 -1.57 8.80 -24.54
N LYS A 112 -2.65 8.10 -24.89
CA LYS A 112 -3.10 7.96 -26.28
C LYS A 112 -3.66 9.25 -26.88
N VAL A 113 -4.21 10.15 -26.05
CA VAL A 113 -4.67 11.47 -26.51
C VAL A 113 -3.49 12.39 -26.81
N THR A 114 -2.35 12.24 -26.13
CA THR A 114 -1.16 13.06 -26.37
C THR A 114 -0.34 12.65 -27.61
N THR A 115 -0.47 11.41 -28.10
CA THR A 115 0.25 10.95 -29.31
C THR A 115 -0.51 11.17 -30.61
N ALA A 116 -1.72 11.76 -30.57
CA ALA A 116 -2.53 12.04 -31.76
C ALA A 116 -2.43 13.50 -32.25
N SER A 117 -1.42 14.26 -31.80
CA SER A 117 -1.24 15.68 -32.14
C SER A 117 0.19 15.99 -32.62
N CYS A 118 0.73 15.16 -33.51
CA CYS A 118 1.98 15.44 -34.22
C CYS A 118 1.87 15.02 -35.70
N ASP A 119 0.81 15.45 -36.39
CA ASP A 119 0.67 15.33 -37.84
C ASP A 119 0.33 16.69 -38.47
N VAL A 120 1.08 17.75 -38.17
CA VAL A 120 1.19 18.90 -39.08
C VAL A 120 2.55 19.57 -38.88
N LEU A 121 3.50 19.28 -39.76
CA LEU A 121 4.51 20.22 -40.29
C LEU A 121 5.47 19.47 -41.21
N PHE A 122 4.95 19.00 -42.34
CA PHE A 122 5.74 18.94 -43.56
C PHE A 122 5.10 19.91 -44.54
N ILE A 123 5.82 20.98 -44.83
CA ILE A 123 5.91 21.77 -46.07
C ILE A 123 6.51 23.11 -45.63
N TYR A 124 7.83 23.26 -45.77
CA TYR A 124 8.47 24.49 -46.24
C TYR A 124 9.94 24.20 -46.56
N LEU A 125 10.37 24.69 -47.74
CA LEU A 125 11.74 24.78 -48.31
C LEU A 125 12.20 23.51 -49.07
N CYS A 126 12.49 23.52 -50.37
CA CYS A 126 12.80 24.58 -51.36
C CYS A 126 12.19 24.25 -52.73
#